data_AF-A0A1H9DPD9-F1
#
_entry.id   AF-A0A1H9DPD9-F1
#
_cell.length_a   1.000
_cell.length_b   1.000
_cell.length_c   1.000
_cell.angle_alpha   90.00
_cell.angle_beta   90.00
_cell.angle_gamma   90.00
#
_symmetry.space_group_name_H-M   'P 1'
#
loop_
_entity.id
_entity.type
_entity.pdbx_description
1 polymer ?
#
loop_
_entity_poly.entity_id
_entity_poly.type
_entity_poly.pdbx_seq_one_letter_code
_entity_poly.pdbx_strand_id
1 'polypeptide(L)'
;MNHWTDSLESDGEEEDSLVRPYTITRGRTAPQRDDLTLITVVTTVEPEEGRPAGRRLEPEHRAIVEQCREPAAVAEIAAELDLPVSVTKILIGDLVALGRVTTRPPLADGGSGGLNVETLQAVRDGLQRL
;
A
#
# COMPACT_ATOMS: atom_id res chain seq x y z
N MET A 1 -19.84 23.18 -53.86
CA MET A 1 -20.44 23.49 -52.54
C MET A 1 -20.17 22.29 -51.63
N ASN A 2 -19.11 22.38 -50.83
CA ASN A 2 -18.67 21.28 -49.97
C ASN A 2 -19.43 21.34 -48.65
N HIS A 3 -20.33 20.37 -48.43
CA HIS A 3 -20.97 20.10 -47.15
C HIS A 3 -20.04 19.16 -46.36
N TRP A 4 -18.99 19.73 -45.76
CA TRP A 4 -18.04 19.03 -44.89
C TRP A 4 -17.91 19.80 -43.58
N THR A 5 -18.97 19.76 -42.79
CA THR A 5 -18.91 19.95 -41.34
C THR A 5 -20.00 19.06 -40.77
N ASP A 6 -19.68 18.44 -39.63
CA ASP A 6 -20.53 17.60 -38.78
C ASP A 6 -20.24 16.10 -38.90
N SER A 7 -19.29 15.62 -38.08
CA SER A 7 -19.20 14.23 -37.55
C SER A 7 -17.84 13.95 -36.88
N LEU A 8 -17.22 14.91 -36.19
CA LEU A 8 -16.10 14.62 -35.28
C LEU A 8 -16.32 15.33 -33.94
N GLU A 9 -17.47 15.06 -33.34
CA GLU A 9 -17.67 15.25 -31.91
C GLU A 9 -18.20 13.93 -31.38
N SER A 10 -17.29 12.97 -31.23
CA SER A 10 -17.45 11.92 -30.24
C SER A 10 -16.21 12.02 -29.37
N ASP A 11 -16.11 13.14 -28.65
CA ASP A 11 -15.36 13.16 -27.41
C ASP A 11 -16.11 12.19 -26.49
N GLY A 12 -15.69 10.93 -26.52
CA GLY A 12 -16.15 9.95 -25.57
C GLY A 12 -15.66 10.46 -24.23
N GLU A 13 -16.54 11.13 -23.51
CA GLU A 13 -16.37 11.45 -22.11
C GLU A 13 -16.01 10.13 -21.43
N GLU A 14 -14.71 9.92 -21.20
CA GLU A 14 -14.23 9.01 -20.19
C GLU A 14 -14.81 9.58 -18.90
N GLU A 15 -16.03 9.16 -18.57
CA GLU A 15 -16.63 9.34 -17.27
C GLU A 15 -15.75 8.55 -16.30
N ASP A 16 -14.63 9.15 -15.96
CA ASP A 16 -13.89 8.84 -14.76
C ASP A 16 -14.93 8.98 -13.67
N SER A 17 -15.40 7.84 -13.17
CA SER A 17 -16.41 7.78 -12.14
C SER A 17 -15.79 8.43 -10.92
N LEU A 18 -15.99 9.75 -10.78
CA LEU A 18 -15.45 10.60 -9.74
C LEU A 18 -16.10 10.21 -8.41
N VAL A 19 -15.76 9.03 -7.91
CA VAL A 19 -16.09 8.61 -6.57
C VAL A 19 -15.36 9.58 -5.66
N ARG A 20 -16.15 10.36 -4.92
CA ARG A 20 -15.59 11.30 -3.94
C ARG A 20 -14.66 10.49 -3.02
N PRO A 21 -13.38 10.88 -2.86
CA PRO A 21 -12.40 10.06 -2.13
C PRO A 21 -12.82 9.67 -0.71
N TYR A 22 -13.71 10.46 -0.09
CA TYR A 22 -14.23 10.26 1.26
C TYR A 22 -15.39 9.26 1.37
N THR A 23 -15.96 8.83 0.24
CA THR A 23 -16.98 7.76 0.21
C THR A 23 -16.34 6.42 0.51
N ILE A 24 -15.13 6.17 -0.01
CA ILE A 24 -14.36 4.94 0.17
C ILE A 24 -14.06 4.71 1.65
N THR A 25 -13.71 5.77 2.38
CA THR A 25 -13.40 5.68 3.81
C THR A 25 -14.65 5.75 4.71
N ARG A 26 -15.86 5.83 4.12
CA ARG A 26 -17.14 6.01 4.82
C ARG A 26 -17.13 7.20 5.79
N GLY A 27 -16.54 8.32 5.37
CA GLY A 27 -16.46 9.56 6.16
C GLY A 27 -15.31 9.62 7.15
N ARG A 28 -14.42 8.61 7.22
CA ARG A 28 -13.20 8.69 8.02
C ARG A 28 -12.20 9.63 7.33
N THR A 29 -11.72 10.63 8.06
CA THR A 29 -10.81 11.67 7.56
C THR A 29 -9.38 11.52 8.06
N ALA A 30 -9.12 10.61 9.00
CA ALA A 30 -7.79 10.34 9.55
C ALA A 30 -7.52 8.82 9.60
N PRO A 31 -6.28 8.39 9.30
CA PRO A 31 -5.88 7.01 9.51
C PRO A 31 -5.88 6.67 11.00
N GLN A 32 -6.14 5.39 11.32
CA GLN A 32 -5.99 4.89 12.71
C GLN A 32 -4.53 4.74 13.13
N ARG A 33 -3.62 4.83 12.16
CA ARG A 33 -2.19 4.61 12.29
C ARG A 33 -1.44 5.83 11.75
N ASP A 34 -0.66 6.45 12.62
CA ASP A 34 0.11 7.66 12.28
C ASP A 34 1.54 7.31 11.84
N ASP A 35 1.95 6.04 11.97
CA ASP A 35 3.28 5.53 11.66
C ASP A 35 3.50 5.22 10.18
N LEU A 36 2.45 5.28 9.34
CA LEU A 36 2.54 5.06 7.90
C LEU A 36 3.09 6.30 7.19
N THR A 37 4.29 6.18 6.62
CA THR A 37 4.92 7.17 5.74
C THR A 37 4.81 6.75 4.28
N LEU A 38 5.10 7.66 3.33
CA LEU A 38 5.03 7.37 1.89
C LEU A 38 5.93 6.19 1.46
N ILE A 39 7.06 6.05 2.13
CA ILE A 39 8.08 5.02 1.87
C ILE A 39 7.98 3.83 2.82
N THR A 40 6.92 3.75 3.63
CA THR A 40 6.62 2.54 4.39
C THR A 40 6.28 1.41 3.42
N VAL A 41 6.93 0.27 3.58
CA VAL A 41 6.71 -0.90 2.72
C VAL A 41 5.61 -1.77 3.30
N VAL A 42 4.65 -2.15 2.48
CA VAL A 42 3.53 -3.03 2.81
C VAL A 42 3.76 -4.39 2.17
N THR A 43 3.38 -5.47 2.86
CA THR A 43 3.49 -6.83 2.35
C THR A 43 2.30 -7.66 2.82
N THR A 44 1.73 -8.47 1.92
CA THR A 44 0.62 -9.37 2.23
C THR A 44 1.06 -10.48 3.17
N VAL A 45 0.20 -10.80 4.13
CA VAL A 45 0.39 -11.93 5.05
C VAL A 45 -0.34 -13.13 4.48
N GLU A 46 0.37 -14.25 4.30
CA GLU A 46 -0.25 -15.50 3.87
C GLU A 46 -1.26 -15.97 4.94
N PRO A 47 -2.48 -16.37 4.53
CA PRO A 47 -3.46 -16.85 5.47
C PRO A 47 -2.98 -18.16 6.10
N GLU A 48 -2.94 -18.23 7.43
CA GLU A 48 -2.70 -19.50 8.12
C GLU A 48 -3.75 -20.55 7.70
N GLU A 49 -3.28 -21.77 7.48
CA GLU A 49 -4.11 -22.91 7.15
C GLU A 49 -5.21 -23.11 8.22
N GLY A 50 -6.47 -23.07 7.80
CA GLY A 50 -7.62 -23.21 8.70
C GLY A 50 -8.17 -21.88 9.25
N ARG A 51 -7.60 -20.72 8.90
CA ARG A 51 -8.24 -19.42 9.18
C ARG A 51 -9.58 -19.37 8.43
N PRO A 52 -10.73 -19.19 9.11
CA PRO A 52 -12.00 -19.05 8.42
C PRO A 52 -11.90 -17.88 7.43
N ALA A 53 -12.47 -18.06 6.23
CA ALA A 53 -12.57 -17.00 5.25
C ALA A 53 -13.28 -15.81 5.92
N GLY A 54 -12.49 -14.82 6.36
CA GLY A 54 -13.00 -13.67 7.07
C GLY A 54 -14.00 -12.87 6.22
N ARG A 55 -14.51 -11.78 6.80
CA ARG A 55 -15.40 -10.84 6.09
C ARG A 55 -14.87 -10.55 4.68
N ARG A 56 -15.77 -10.59 3.68
CA ARG A 56 -15.43 -10.27 2.29
C ARG A 56 -14.82 -8.88 2.25
N LEU A 57 -13.61 -8.78 1.71
CA LEU A 57 -12.90 -7.52 1.54
C LEU A 57 -13.64 -6.65 0.52
N GLU A 58 -13.60 -5.34 0.75
CA GLU A 58 -14.02 -4.35 -0.25
C GLU A 58 -13.06 -4.39 -1.47
N PRO A 59 -13.50 -3.92 -2.64
CA PRO A 59 -12.70 -3.97 -3.87
C PRO A 59 -11.29 -3.37 -3.71
N GLU A 60 -11.20 -2.21 -3.07
CA GLU A 60 -9.96 -1.47 -2.84
C GLU A 60 -9.05 -2.24 -1.87
N HIS A 61 -9.60 -2.80 -0.80
CA HIS A 61 -8.87 -3.65 0.13
C HIS A 61 -8.29 -4.91 -0.56
N ARG A 62 -9.06 -5.52 -1.46
CA ARG A 62 -8.60 -6.67 -2.25
C ARG A 62 -7.49 -6.28 -3.22
N ALA A 63 -7.61 -5.12 -3.87
CA ALA A 63 -6.59 -4.62 -4.78
C ALA A 63 -5.26 -4.39 -4.07
N ILE A 64 -5.28 -3.76 -2.88
CA ILE A 64 -4.08 -3.57 -2.04
C ILE A 64 -3.45 -4.92 -1.68
N VAL A 65 -4.25 -5.90 -1.23
CA VAL A 65 -3.73 -7.24 -0.85
C VAL A 65 -3.11 -7.97 -2.05
N GLU A 66 -3.68 -7.83 -3.25
CA GLU A 66 -3.14 -8.44 -4.45
C GLU A 66 -1.80 -7.80 -4.86
N GLN A 67 -1.76 -6.46 -4.90
CA GLN A 67 -0.56 -5.70 -5.23
C GLN A 67 0.57 -5.97 -4.23
N CYS A 68 0.25 -6.04 -2.93
CA CYS A 68 1.24 -6.24 -1.87
C CYS A 68 1.72 -7.70 -1.73
N ARG A 69 1.34 -8.62 -2.64
CA ARG A 69 2.00 -9.93 -2.73
C ARG A 69 3.50 -9.77 -3.03
N GLU A 70 3.84 -8.75 -3.81
CA GLU A 70 5.19 -8.22 -3.89
C GLU A 70 5.28 -6.98 -2.97
N PRO A 71 6.37 -6.80 -2.20
CA PRO A 71 6.49 -5.66 -1.30
C PRO A 71 6.41 -4.32 -2.05
N ALA A 72 5.48 -3.44 -1.66
CA ALA A 72 5.26 -2.14 -2.30
C ALA A 72 5.17 -1.01 -1.28
N ALA A 73 5.64 0.19 -1.61
CA ALA A 73 5.53 1.37 -0.76
C ALA A 73 4.12 1.97 -0.78
N VAL A 74 3.73 2.66 0.30
CA VAL A 74 2.43 3.37 0.39
C VAL A 74 2.21 4.31 -0.81
N ALA A 75 3.25 5.00 -1.26
CA ALA A 75 3.16 5.89 -2.43
C ALA A 75 2.85 5.13 -3.73
N GLU A 76 3.47 3.96 -3.92
CA GLU A 76 3.24 3.12 -5.10
C GLU A 76 1.83 2.56 -5.11
N ILE A 77 1.33 2.13 -3.95
CA ILE A 77 -0.05 1.66 -3.78
C ILE A 77 -1.05 2.79 -4.08
N ALA A 78 -0.78 4.01 -3.59
CA ALA A 78 -1.65 5.15 -3.84
C ALA A 78 -1.69 5.54 -5.31
N ALA A 79 -0.54 5.52 -5.99
CA ALA A 79 -0.44 5.82 -7.42
C ALA A 79 -1.14 4.76 -8.29
N GLU A 80 -0.96 3.48 -7.96
CA GLU A 80 -1.58 2.38 -8.73
C GLU A 80 -3.11 2.38 -8.62
N LEU A 81 -3.64 2.70 -7.44
CA LEU A 81 -5.08 2.74 -7.20
C LEU A 81 -5.73 4.08 -7.58
N ASP A 82 -4.92 5.07 -7.98
CA ASP A 82 -5.33 6.46 -8.18
C ASP A 82 -6.13 7.04 -6.99
N LEU A 83 -5.66 6.75 -5.77
CA LEU A 83 -6.29 7.20 -4.52
C LEU A 83 -5.42 8.22 -3.79
N PRO A 84 -6.03 9.22 -3.10
CA PRO A 84 -5.27 10.09 -2.22
C PRO A 84 -4.52 9.30 -1.15
N VAL A 85 -3.27 9.67 -0.89
CA VAL A 85 -2.41 9.01 0.11
C VAL A 85 -3.09 8.87 1.48
N SER A 86 -3.88 9.85 1.91
CA SER A 86 -4.64 9.79 3.16
C SER A 86 -5.67 8.66 3.18
N VAL A 87 -6.38 8.45 2.08
CA VAL A 87 -7.33 7.35 1.88
C VAL A 87 -6.59 6.01 1.87
N THR A 88 -5.50 5.92 1.12
CA THR A 88 -4.67 4.70 1.04
C THR A 88 -4.15 4.29 2.41
N LYS A 89 -3.67 5.24 3.23
CA LYS A 89 -3.24 4.96 4.62
C LYS A 89 -4.39 4.46 5.51
N ILE A 90 -5.60 4.97 5.34
CA ILE A 90 -6.78 4.46 6.07
C ILE A 90 -7.05 3.01 5.71
N LEU A 91 -7.05 2.67 4.40
CA LEU A 91 -7.30 1.30 3.92
C LEU A 91 -6.20 0.33 4.33
N ILE A 92 -4.93 0.75 4.28
CA ILE A 92 -3.80 -0.06 4.78
C ILE A 92 -3.94 -0.29 6.29
N GLY A 93 -4.31 0.73 7.06
CA GLY A 93 -4.56 0.61 8.50
C GLY A 93 -5.64 -0.43 8.82
N ASP A 94 -6.73 -0.44 8.05
CA ASP A 94 -7.79 -1.45 8.18
C ASP A 94 -7.27 -2.86 7.86
N LEU A 95 -6.48 -3.03 6.80
CA LEU A 95 -5.89 -4.32 6.44
C LEU A 95 -4.89 -4.84 7.47
N VAL A 96 -4.12 -3.94 8.09
CA VAL A 96 -3.24 -4.28 9.21
C VAL A 96 -4.06 -4.75 10.42
N ALA A 97 -5.14 -4.05 10.75
CA ALA A 97 -6.04 -4.46 11.84
C ALA A 97 -6.73 -5.81 11.56
N LEU A 98 -7.00 -6.12 10.30
CA LEU A 98 -7.53 -7.42 9.85
C LEU A 98 -6.45 -8.52 9.76
N GLY A 99 -5.18 -8.19 9.94
CA GLY A 99 -4.05 -9.11 9.81
C GLY A 99 -3.87 -9.63 8.37
N ARG A 100 -4.22 -8.83 7.37
CA ARG A 100 -4.08 -9.18 5.94
C ARG A 100 -2.77 -8.69 5.33
N VAL A 101 -2.22 -7.61 5.89
CA VAL A 101 -0.93 -7.06 5.48
C VAL A 101 -0.10 -6.73 6.72
N THR A 102 1.21 -6.70 6.55
CA THR A 102 2.18 -6.18 7.50
C THR A 102 2.89 -4.97 6.90
N THR A 103 3.43 -4.11 7.77
CA THR A 103 4.11 -2.88 7.36
C THR A 103 5.51 -2.83 7.96
N ARG A 104 6.48 -2.49 7.13
CA ARG A 104 7.85 -2.23 7.53
C ARG A 104 8.14 -0.74 7.37
N PRO A 105 8.44 -0.02 8.47
CA PRO A 105 8.83 1.39 8.36
C PRO A 105 10.13 1.51 7.57
N PRO A 106 10.41 2.68 6.98
CA PRO A 106 11.72 2.97 6.41
C PRO A 106 12.80 2.71 7.45
N LEU A 107 13.94 2.17 7.00
CA LEU A 107 15.11 2.16 7.86
C LEU A 107 15.42 3.63 8.17
N ALA A 108 15.43 4.00 9.45
CA ALA A 108 15.97 5.29 9.83
C ALA A 108 17.41 5.35 9.32
N ASP A 109 17.75 6.37 8.53
CA ASP A 109 19.13 6.67 8.17
C ASP A 109 19.97 6.54 9.44
N GLY A 110 20.99 5.67 9.41
CA GLY A 110 21.65 5.05 10.57
C GLY A 110 22.35 6.01 11.54
N GLY A 111 21.63 6.97 12.09
CA GLY A 111 22.12 8.07 12.92
C GLY A 111 21.97 7.85 14.42
N SER A 112 21.37 6.74 14.88
CA SER A 112 21.40 6.36 16.30
C SER A 112 20.96 4.90 16.49
N GLY A 113 21.93 3.98 16.43
CA GLY A 113 21.73 2.56 16.71
C GLY A 113 22.68 1.69 15.90
N GLY A 114 23.98 1.99 15.98
CA GLY A 114 25.02 1.35 15.19
C GLY A 114 24.91 -0.18 15.22
N LEU A 115 25.12 -0.81 14.05
CA LEU A 115 25.58 -2.19 14.03
C LEU A 115 26.80 -2.25 14.95
N ASN A 116 26.64 -2.87 16.13
CA ASN A 116 27.73 -2.96 17.09
C ASN A 116 28.87 -3.70 16.39
N VAL A 117 30.01 -3.02 16.24
CA VAL A 117 31.20 -3.57 15.61
C VAL A 117 31.57 -4.91 16.27
N GLU A 118 31.32 -5.05 17.57
CA GLU A 118 31.49 -6.29 18.31
C GLU A 118 30.60 -7.43 17.79
N THR A 119 29.32 -7.17 17.50
CA THR A 119 28.42 -8.16 16.90
C THR A 119 28.89 -8.56 15.50
N LEU A 120 29.33 -7.59 14.69
CA LEU A 120 29.85 -7.87 13.35
C LEU A 120 31.17 -8.67 13.40
N GLN A 121 32.04 -8.37 14.37
CA GLN A 121 33.28 -9.11 14.60
C GLN A 121 33.00 -10.55 15.06
N ALA A 122 32.03 -10.75 15.96
CA ALA A 122 31.62 -12.08 16.39
C ALA A 122 31.09 -12.93 15.23
N VAL A 123 30.30 -12.34 14.33
CA VAL A 123 29.82 -13.03 13.12
C VAL A 123 30.99 -13.39 12.19
N ARG A 124 31.93 -12.46 11.94
CA ARG A 124 33.13 -12.71 11.12
C ARG A 124 33.95 -13.87 11.68
N ASP A 125 34.24 -13.83 12.97
CA ASP A 125 35.09 -14.82 13.62
C ASP A 125 34.42 -16.21 13.64
N GLY A 126 33.09 -16.25 13.73
CA GLY A 126 32.29 -17.48 13.58
C GLY A 126 32.38 -18.07 12.17
N LEU A 127 32.25 -17.25 11.13
CA LEU A 127 32.32 -17.70 9.72
C LEU A 127 33.72 -18.15 9.29
N GLN A 128 34.79 -17.59 9.87
CA GLN A 128 36.18 -17.98 9.56
C GLN A 128 36.62 -19.30 10.20
N ARG A 129 35.80 -19.87 11.09
CA ARG A 129 36.09 -21.13 11.82
C ARG A 129 35.39 -22.36 11.22
N LEU A 130 34.70 -22.19 10.10
CA LEU A 130 34.08 -23.26 9.30
C LEU A 130 35.01 -23.66 8.15
#